data_AF-A0A1G0SQR8-F1
#
_entry.id   AF-A0A1G0SQR8-F1
#
_cell.length_a   1.000
_cell.length_b   1.000
_cell.length_c   1.000
_cell.angle_alpha   90.00
_cell.angle_beta   90.00
_cell.angle_gamma   90.00
#
_symmetry.space_group_name_H-M   'P 1'
#
loop_
_entity.id
_entity.type
_entity.pdbx_description
1 polymer ?
#
loop_
_entity_poly.entity_id
_entity_poly.type
_entity_poly.pdbx_seq_one_letter_code
_entity_poly.pdbx_strand_id
1 'polypeptide(L)'
;MANDKTARSLPTSGLTNDELVDAYLRRASERVAPASTPARRDTRDFVYSGTMLPPPRGDEPVAAPRRNRAGTRRKVSPFSIVIGLLLTAVASVLYISNVIAIGQLMGEIGALENRQQRLSNEQELLRAQISRMSSLERIRQISETDLGMRNSETLPGWLTVDPERVAELEALVRKAQERP
;
A
#
# COMPACT_ATOMS: atom_id res chain seq x y z
N MET A 1 1.41 -23.16 -38.25
CA MET A 1 0.25 -22.52 -37.61
C MET A 1 0.77 -21.49 -36.62
N ALA A 2 0.75 -20.23 -37.04
CA ALA A 2 1.12 -19.09 -36.21
C ALA A 2 -0.06 -18.77 -35.28
N ASN A 3 0.19 -18.60 -33.98
CA ASN A 3 -0.78 -17.95 -33.10
C ASN A 3 -0.16 -16.69 -32.52
N ASP A 4 -0.85 -15.61 -32.85
CA ASP A 4 -0.45 -14.21 -32.76
C ASP A 4 -0.56 -13.68 -31.32
N LYS A 5 0.40 -12.83 -30.97
CA LYS A 5 0.48 -12.06 -29.73
C LYS A 5 -0.47 -10.86 -29.86
N THR A 6 -1.38 -10.68 -28.91
CA THR A 6 -1.91 -9.34 -28.61
C THR A 6 -2.20 -9.18 -27.12
N ALA A 7 -1.15 -9.23 -26.31
CA ALA A 7 -1.15 -8.60 -25.00
C ALA A 7 -1.05 -7.08 -25.21
N ARG A 8 -2.20 -6.39 -25.21
CA ARG A 8 -2.25 -4.92 -25.19
C ARG A 8 -1.76 -4.44 -23.83
N SER A 9 -0.51 -4.00 -23.77
CA SER A 9 0.01 -3.21 -22.66
C SER A 9 -0.72 -1.86 -22.64
N LEU A 10 -1.47 -1.60 -21.56
CA LEU A 10 -2.12 -0.31 -21.35
C LEU A 10 -1.09 0.74 -20.90
N PRO A 11 -1.07 1.95 -21.49
CA PRO A 11 -0.26 3.05 -21.01
C PRO A 11 -0.83 3.54 -19.66
N THR A 12 -0.10 3.34 -18.58
CA THR A 12 -0.50 3.75 -17.20
C THR A 12 0.33 4.92 -16.67
N SER A 13 1.00 5.66 -17.55
CA SER A 13 1.81 6.81 -17.19
C SER A 13 1.20 8.09 -17.78
N GLY A 14 0.25 8.70 -17.08
CA GLY A 14 -0.22 10.05 -17.44
C GLY A 14 -1.61 10.47 -16.98
N LEU A 15 -2.44 9.59 -16.40
CA LEU A 15 -3.79 9.97 -15.98
C LEU A 15 -3.72 10.84 -14.71
N THR A 16 -4.36 12.01 -14.76
CA THR A 16 -4.53 12.89 -13.60
C THR A 16 -5.47 12.22 -12.58
N ASN A 17 -5.41 12.63 -11.31
CA ASN A 17 -6.23 12.04 -10.24
C ASN A 17 -7.73 12.07 -10.56
N ASP A 18 -8.19 13.08 -11.30
CA ASP A 18 -9.59 13.20 -11.71
C ASP A 18 -10.02 12.13 -12.72
N GLU A 19 -9.16 11.77 -13.68
CA GLU A 19 -9.45 10.69 -14.64
C GLU A 19 -9.46 9.30 -13.97
N LEU A 20 -8.65 9.11 -12.93
CA LEU A 20 -8.66 7.87 -12.15
C LEU A 20 -9.96 7.72 -11.35
N VAL A 21 -10.48 8.81 -10.77
CA VAL A 21 -11.76 8.82 -10.07
C VAL A 21 -12.91 8.53 -11.04
N ASP A 22 -12.90 9.13 -12.23
CA ASP A 22 -13.96 8.94 -13.22
C ASP A 22 -13.95 7.51 -13.80
N ALA A 23 -12.76 6.94 -14.04
CA ALA A 23 -12.61 5.54 -14.43
C ALA A 23 -13.09 4.57 -13.33
N TYR A 24 -12.87 4.91 -12.05
CA TYR A 24 -13.32 4.11 -10.92
C TYR A 24 -14.85 4.15 -10.77
N LEU A 25 -15.45 5.34 -10.90
CA LEU A 25 -16.91 5.52 -10.84
C LEU A 25 -17.62 4.82 -12.00
N ARG A 26 -17.06 4.87 -13.21
CA ARG A 26 -17.61 4.17 -14.38
C ARG A 26 -17.54 2.64 -14.24
N ARG A 27 -16.49 2.12 -13.60
CA ARG A 27 -16.37 0.68 -13.32
C ARG A 27 -17.27 0.22 -12.16
N ALA A 28 -17.56 1.10 -11.21
CA ALA A 28 -18.50 0.82 -10.13
C ALA A 28 -19.96 0.77 -10.63
N SER A 29 -20.34 1.62 -11.59
CA SER A 29 -21.70 1.62 -12.15
C SER A 29 -21.97 0.43 -13.09
N GLU A 30 -20.95 -0.12 -13.74
CA GLU A 30 -21.08 -1.27 -14.65
C GLU A 30 -21.27 -2.62 -13.92
N ARG A 31 -20.99 -2.69 -12.61
CA ARG A 31 -21.18 -3.92 -11.79
C ARG A 31 -22.58 -4.08 -11.20
N VAL A 32 -23.48 -3.10 -11.38
CA VAL A 32 -24.87 -3.22 -10.94
C VAL A 32 -25.69 -3.84 -12.08
N ALA A 33 -25.43 -5.11 -12.36
CA ALA A 33 -26.38 -5.92 -13.11
C ALA A 33 -27.67 -6.04 -12.27
N PRO A 34 -28.86 -5.79 -12.83
CA PRO A 34 -30.10 -5.97 -12.09
C PRO A 34 -30.19 -7.43 -11.64
N ALA A 35 -30.28 -7.63 -10.33
CA ALA A 35 -30.54 -8.92 -9.73
C ALA A 35 -31.78 -9.52 -10.41
N SER A 36 -31.57 -10.54 -11.24
CA SER A 36 -32.64 -11.29 -11.88
C SER A 36 -33.54 -11.86 -10.79
N THR A 37 -34.73 -11.28 -10.65
CA THR A 37 -35.81 -11.76 -9.81
C THR A 37 -36.07 -13.22 -10.16
N PRO A 38 -36.07 -14.16 -9.19
CA PRO A 38 -36.41 -15.53 -9.49
C PRO A 38 -37.87 -15.58 -9.96
N ALA A 39 -38.06 -16.04 -11.20
CA ALA A 39 -39.36 -16.25 -11.81
C ALA A 39 -40.27 -17.04 -10.86
N ARG A 40 -41.31 -16.36 -10.36
CA ARG A 40 -42.41 -16.93 -9.58
C ARG A 40 -43.09 -17.97 -10.46
N ARG A 41 -42.81 -19.24 -10.20
CA ARG A 41 -43.43 -20.37 -10.91
C ARG A 41 -44.89 -20.44 -10.52
N ASP A 42 -45.72 -19.89 -11.40
CA ASP A 42 -47.13 -20.14 -11.52
C ASP A 42 -47.35 -21.64 -11.83
N THR A 43 -47.71 -22.41 -10.80
CA THR A 43 -48.24 -23.76 -10.98
C THR A 43 -49.76 -23.70 -10.90
N ARG A 44 -50.33 -23.33 -12.05
CA ARG A 44 -51.42 -24.03 -12.76
C ARG A 44 -52.44 -24.76 -11.88
N ASP A 45 -53.53 -24.07 -11.60
CA ASP A 45 -54.85 -24.67 -11.46
C ASP A 45 -55.21 -25.40 -12.76
N PHE A 46 -55.07 -26.72 -12.77
CA PHE A 46 -55.74 -27.55 -13.77
C PHE A 46 -57.20 -27.70 -13.33
N VAL A 47 -58.04 -26.79 -13.81
CA VAL A 47 -59.50 -26.95 -13.77
C VAL A 47 -59.86 -28.16 -14.61
N TYR A 48 -60.43 -29.19 -13.96
CA TYR A 48 -60.94 -30.39 -14.61
C TYR A 48 -62.24 -30.04 -15.35
N SER A 49 -62.12 -29.50 -16.55
CA SER A 49 -63.25 -29.31 -17.46
C SER A 49 -63.68 -30.69 -17.97
N GLY A 50 -64.78 -31.22 -17.43
CA GLY A 50 -65.31 -32.55 -17.70
C GLY A 50 -65.87 -32.77 -19.11
N THR A 51 -65.11 -32.48 -20.16
CA THR A 51 -65.43 -32.91 -21.52
C THR A 51 -64.65 -34.17 -21.84
N MET A 52 -65.35 -35.31 -21.82
CA MET A 52 -64.82 -36.61 -22.21
C MET A 52 -64.30 -36.55 -23.66
N LEU A 53 -63.01 -36.81 -23.85
CA LEU A 53 -62.41 -36.96 -25.18
C LEU A 53 -62.82 -38.33 -25.76
N PRO A 54 -63.25 -38.43 -27.03
CA PRO A 54 -63.61 -39.70 -27.65
C PRO A 54 -62.40 -40.67 -27.70
N PRO A 55 -62.64 -42.00 -27.68
CA PRO A 55 -61.55 -42.97 -27.66
C PRO A 55 -60.71 -42.89 -28.94
N PRO A 56 -59.37 -42.97 -28.83
CA PRO A 56 -58.48 -42.85 -29.97
C PRO A 56 -58.65 -44.05 -30.91
N ARG A 57 -58.88 -43.79 -32.20
CA ARG A 57 -58.76 -44.80 -33.26
C ARG A 57 -57.29 -45.15 -33.42
N GLY A 58 -57.00 -46.45 -33.51
CA GLY A 58 -55.65 -46.98 -33.65
C GLY A 58 -54.90 -46.28 -34.79
N ASP A 59 -53.64 -45.97 -34.51
CA ASP A 59 -52.56 -45.56 -35.43
C ASP A 59 -51.99 -44.14 -35.25
N GLU A 60 -52.38 -43.39 -34.20
CA GLU A 60 -51.62 -42.20 -33.81
C GLU A 60 -50.49 -42.53 -32.80
N PRO A 61 -49.24 -42.08 -33.03
CA PRO A 61 -48.15 -42.26 -32.07
C PRO A 61 -48.44 -41.43 -30.82
N VAL A 62 -48.87 -42.11 -29.76
CA VAL A 62 -49.08 -41.55 -28.43
C VAL A 62 -47.80 -40.85 -28.00
N ALA A 63 -47.80 -39.52 -28.01
CA ALA A 63 -46.68 -38.71 -27.56
C ALA A 63 -46.36 -39.09 -26.11
N ALA A 64 -45.23 -39.78 -25.92
CA ALA A 64 -44.79 -40.24 -24.62
C ALA A 64 -44.75 -39.05 -23.64
N PRO A 65 -45.33 -39.16 -22.44
CA PRO A 65 -45.34 -38.07 -21.48
C PRO A 65 -43.89 -37.69 -21.17
N ARG A 66 -43.55 -36.42 -21.43
CA ARG A 66 -42.22 -35.86 -21.13
C ARG A 66 -41.91 -36.14 -19.67
N ARG A 67 -40.92 -37.01 -19.46
CA ARG A 67 -40.41 -37.43 -18.15
C ARG A 67 -40.09 -36.18 -17.34
N ASN A 68 -40.99 -35.82 -16.43
CA ASN A 68 -40.76 -34.80 -15.41
C ASN A 68 -39.51 -35.25 -14.65
N ARG A 69 -38.35 -34.63 -14.94
CA ARG A 69 -37.18 -34.73 -14.08
C ARG A 69 -37.64 -34.15 -12.75
N ALA A 70 -38.06 -35.03 -11.84
CA ALA A 70 -38.35 -34.67 -10.47
C ALA A 70 -37.12 -33.92 -9.99
N GLY A 71 -37.24 -32.61 -9.86
CA GLY A 71 -36.16 -31.78 -9.37
C GLY A 71 -35.81 -32.37 -8.01
N THR A 72 -34.64 -32.99 -7.93
CA THR A 72 -34.10 -33.55 -6.71
C THR A 72 -33.94 -32.38 -5.76
N ARG A 73 -35.00 -32.08 -4.99
CA ARG A 73 -35.00 -31.06 -3.96
C ARG A 73 -33.95 -31.55 -2.97
N ARG A 74 -32.75 -31.01 -3.07
CA ARG A 74 -31.65 -31.30 -2.15
C ARG A 74 -32.22 -30.97 -0.77
N LYS A 75 -32.46 -32.01 0.03
CA LYS A 75 -32.92 -31.87 1.40
C LYS A 75 -31.75 -31.22 2.14
N VAL A 76 -31.81 -29.90 2.31
CA VAL A 76 -30.90 -29.20 3.20
C VAL A 76 -31.17 -29.75 4.59
N SER A 77 -30.21 -30.51 5.11
CA SER A 77 -30.27 -31.03 6.47
C SER A 77 -30.24 -29.84 7.43
N PRO A 78 -31.07 -29.83 8.50
CA PRO A 78 -30.98 -28.78 9.52
C PRO A 78 -29.58 -28.68 10.12
N PHE A 79 -28.83 -29.78 10.12
CA PHE A 79 -27.43 -29.81 10.54
C PHE A 79 -26.52 -28.94 9.65
N SER A 80 -26.75 -28.89 8.35
CA SER A 80 -25.99 -28.02 7.44
C SER A 80 -26.26 -26.54 7.70
N ILE A 81 -27.48 -26.20 8.14
CA ILE A 81 -27.84 -24.83 8.52
C ILE A 81 -27.10 -24.44 9.79
N VAL A 82 -27.06 -25.32 10.79
CA VAL A 82 -26.33 -25.09 12.06
C VAL A 82 -24.83 -24.90 11.81
N ILE A 83 -24.21 -25.74 10.97
CA ILE A 83 -22.80 -25.58 10.59
C ILE A 83 -22.58 -24.26 9.86
N GLY A 84 -23.48 -23.90 8.94
CA GLY A 84 -23.41 -22.63 8.22
C GLY A 84 -23.43 -21.43 9.17
N LEU A 85 -24.32 -21.45 10.16
CA LEU A 85 -24.41 -20.43 11.22
C LEU A 85 -23.16 -20.36 12.09
N LEU A 86 -22.58 -21.51 12.43
CA LEU A 86 -21.34 -21.55 13.22
C LEU A 86 -20.17 -20.96 12.43
N LEU A 87 -20.04 -21.33 11.14
CA LEU A 87 -19.00 -20.81 10.26
C LEU A 87 -19.15 -19.31 10.04
N THR A 88 -20.37 -18.80 9.81
CA THR A 88 -20.59 -17.36 9.67
C THR A 88 -20.30 -16.60 10.96
N ALA A 89 -20.64 -17.15 12.12
CA ALA A 89 -20.27 -16.54 13.41
C ALA A 89 -18.75 -16.44 13.57
N VAL A 90 -18.01 -17.53 13.33
CA VAL A 90 -16.54 -17.56 13.41
C VAL A 90 -15.91 -16.60 12.39
N ALA A 91 -16.39 -16.60 11.15
CA ALA A 91 -15.91 -15.68 10.11
C ALA A 91 -16.13 -14.21 10.49
N SER A 92 -17.26 -13.89 11.13
CA SER A 92 -17.56 -12.53 11.58
C SER A 92 -16.59 -12.05 12.65
N VAL A 93 -16.29 -12.90 13.64
CA VAL A 93 -15.31 -12.57 14.69
C VAL A 93 -13.91 -12.39 14.11
N LEU A 94 -13.48 -13.29 13.23
CA LEU A 94 -12.20 -13.17 12.52
C LEU A 94 -12.12 -11.86 11.73
N TYR A 95 -13.19 -11.52 11.00
CA TYR A 95 -13.26 -10.27 10.23
C TYR A 95 -13.11 -9.04 11.13
N ILE A 96 -13.86 -8.97 12.23
CA ILE A 96 -13.78 -7.85 13.17
C ILE A 96 -12.37 -7.76 13.78
N SER A 97 -11.77 -8.89 14.17
CA SER A 97 -10.41 -8.91 14.73
C SER A 97 -9.37 -8.36 13.74
N ASN A 98 -9.52 -8.69 12.46
CA ASN A 98 -8.62 -8.24 11.41
C ASN A 98 -8.80 -6.74 11.14
N VAL A 99 -10.05 -6.26 11.09
CA VAL A 99 -10.33 -4.82 10.92
C VAL A 99 -9.74 -4.00 12.07
N ILE A 100 -9.85 -4.48 13.31
CA ILE A 100 -9.25 -3.82 14.48
C ILE A 100 -7.72 -3.81 14.38
N ALA A 101 -7.11 -4.94 13.99
CA ALA A 101 -5.66 -5.03 13.82
C ALA A 101 -5.17 -4.04 12.75
N ILE A 102 -5.85 -3.95 11.60
CA ILE A 102 -5.52 -2.99 10.56
C ILE A 102 -5.66 -1.54 11.07
N GLY A 103 -6.70 -1.26 11.87
CA GLY A 103 -6.86 0.05 12.51
C GLY A 103 -5.71 0.42 13.45
N GLN A 104 -5.20 -0.54 14.22
CA GLN A 104 -4.02 -0.35 15.07
C GLN A 104 -2.76 -0.10 14.24
N LEU A 105 -2.54 -0.88 13.18
CA LEU A 105 -1.41 -0.68 12.27
C LEU A 105 -1.45 0.70 11.61
N MET A 106 -2.63 1.18 11.19
CA MET A 106 -2.75 2.53 10.63
C MET A 106 -2.48 3.62 11.67
N GLY A 107 -2.88 3.40 12.93
CA GLY A 107 -2.49 4.28 14.03
C GLY A 107 -0.97 4.32 14.24
N GLU A 108 -0.30 3.18 14.18
CA GLU A 108 1.16 3.08 14.29
C GLU A 108 1.88 3.75 13.13
N ILE A 109 1.41 3.56 11.89
CA ILE A 109 1.96 4.22 10.70
C ILE A 109 1.84 5.74 10.83
N GLY A 110 0.66 6.25 11.21
CA GLY A 110 0.48 7.69 11.41
C GLY A 110 1.35 8.25 12.54
N ALA A 111 1.60 7.47 13.59
CA ALA A 111 2.55 7.86 14.64
C ALA A 111 4.00 7.89 14.12
N LEU A 112 4.38 6.94 13.27
CA LEU A 112 5.70 6.89 12.64
C LEU A 112 5.92 8.07 11.68
N GLU A 113 4.94 8.37 10.82
CA GLU A 113 4.98 9.50 9.90
C GLU A 113 5.12 10.83 10.66
N ASN A 114 4.36 11.00 11.74
CA ASN A 114 4.49 12.18 12.60
C ASN A 114 5.88 12.30 13.22
N ARG A 115 6.50 11.19 13.63
CA ARG A 115 7.89 11.19 14.13
C ARG A 115 8.89 11.54 13.03
N GLN A 116 8.71 11.00 11.83
CA GLN A 116 9.56 11.31 10.69
C GLN A 116 9.48 12.80 10.33
N GLN A 117 8.28 13.38 10.31
CA GLN A 117 8.09 14.79 10.03
C GLN A 117 8.77 15.67 11.10
N ARG A 118 8.67 15.31 12.38
CA ARG A 118 9.36 16.02 13.47
C ARG A 118 10.86 16.00 13.29
N LEU A 119 11.44 14.82 13.04
CA LEU A 119 12.88 14.69 12.81
C LEU A 119 13.34 15.46 11.58
N SER A 120 12.57 15.47 10.50
CA SER A 120 12.86 16.28 9.31
C SER A 120 12.87 17.77 9.63
N ASN A 121 11.86 18.25 10.36
CA ASN A 121 11.78 19.65 10.77
C ASN A 121 12.94 20.03 11.69
N GLU A 122 13.33 19.15 12.63
CA GLU A 122 14.49 19.35 13.50
C GLU A 122 15.79 19.42 12.70
N GLN A 123 15.98 18.54 11.72
CA GLN A 123 17.15 18.59 10.83
C GLN A 123 17.22 19.89 10.04
N GLU A 124 16.10 20.37 9.52
CA GLU A 124 16.02 21.64 8.80
C GLU A 124 16.36 22.82 9.72
N LEU A 125 15.82 22.81 10.94
CA LEU A 125 16.10 23.82 11.95
C LEU A 125 17.58 23.81 12.36
N LEU A 126 18.17 22.63 12.58
CA LEU A 126 19.60 22.49 12.89
C LEU A 126 20.47 22.95 11.71
N ARG A 127 20.10 22.64 10.47
CA ARG A 127 20.80 23.13 9.28
C ARG A 127 20.73 24.65 9.18
N ALA A 128 19.58 25.26 9.48
CA ALA A 128 19.44 26.71 9.54
C ALA A 128 20.30 27.33 10.65
N GLN A 129 20.35 26.71 11.83
CA GLN A 129 21.21 27.15 12.93
C GLN A 129 22.69 27.04 12.57
N ILE A 130 23.12 25.92 12.00
CA ILE A 130 24.49 25.72 11.51
C ILE A 130 24.79 26.79 10.48
N SER A 131 23.95 26.97 9.46
CA SER A 131 24.15 28.01 8.45
C SER A 131 24.26 29.42 9.05
N ARG A 132 23.52 29.71 10.13
CA ARG A 132 23.61 30.98 10.85
C ARG A 132 24.92 31.10 11.65
N MET A 133 25.33 30.04 12.34
CA MET A 133 26.56 30.01 13.16
C MET A 133 27.83 29.94 12.31
N SER A 134 27.81 29.17 11.22
CA SER A 134 28.88 29.01 10.26
C SER A 134 28.92 30.12 9.22
N SER A 135 28.05 31.13 9.34
CA SER A 135 28.15 32.31 8.49
C SER A 135 29.57 32.87 8.65
N LEU A 136 30.29 32.90 7.53
CA LEU A 136 31.69 33.30 7.45
C LEU A 136 31.89 34.68 8.09
N GLU A 137 30.88 35.53 7.99
CA GLU A 137 30.79 36.83 8.65
C GLU A 137 30.93 36.76 10.17
N ARG A 138 30.27 35.80 10.83
CA ARG A 138 30.33 35.66 12.29
C ARG A 138 31.67 35.10 12.75
N ILE A 139 32.21 34.12 12.01
CA ILE A 139 33.55 33.58 12.26
C ILE A 139 34.59 34.69 12.11
N ARG A 140 34.49 35.49 11.04
CA ARG A 140 35.32 36.65 10.79
C ARG A 140 35.21 37.68 11.92
N GLN A 141 33.99 38.02 12.32
CA GLN A 141 33.75 38.97 13.40
C GLN A 141 34.37 38.50 14.73
N ILE A 142 34.17 37.24 15.14
CA ILE A 142 34.77 36.69 16.36
C ILE A 142 36.30 36.67 16.25
N SER A 143 36.84 36.28 15.08
CA SER A 143 38.28 36.24 14.85
C SER A 143 38.92 37.63 14.93
N GLU A 144 38.31 38.63 14.30
CA GLU A 144 38.81 40.01 14.28
C GLU A 144 38.59 40.72 15.64
N THR A 145 37.46 40.49 16.31
CA THR A 145 37.06 41.24 17.52
C THR A 145 37.58 40.61 18.81
N ASP A 146 37.39 39.30 18.98
CA ASP A 146 37.69 38.61 20.26
C ASP A 146 39.10 38.02 20.25
N LEU A 147 39.55 37.50 19.11
CA LEU A 147 40.87 36.87 18.96
C LEU A 147 41.95 37.84 18.45
N GLY A 148 41.55 39.06 18.02
CA GLY A 148 42.46 40.05 17.44
C GLY A 148 43.18 39.58 16.18
N MET A 149 42.68 38.52 15.54
CA MET A 149 43.23 37.98 14.30
C MET A 149 42.90 38.94 13.16
N ARG A 150 43.86 39.78 12.81
CA ARG A 150 43.84 40.52 11.55
C ARG A 150 44.24 39.57 10.44
N ASN A 151 43.42 39.51 9.39
CA ASN A 151 43.73 38.75 8.19
C ASN A 151 45.06 39.27 7.62
N SER A 152 46.14 38.49 7.73
CA SER A 152 47.41 38.85 7.11
C SER A 152 47.24 38.66 5.61
N GLU A 153 47.30 39.73 4.82
CA GLU A 153 47.25 39.65 3.34
C GLU A 153 48.38 38.79 2.76
N THR A 154 49.40 38.51 3.57
CA THR A 154 50.43 37.53 3.31
C THR A 154 49.85 36.12 3.47
N LEU A 155 49.63 35.47 2.31
CA LEU A 155 49.38 34.03 2.23
C LEU A 155 50.47 33.29 3.04
N PRO A 156 50.10 32.33 3.90
CA PRO A 156 51.08 31.54 4.64
C PRO A 156 51.96 30.81 3.63
N GLY A 157 53.24 31.17 3.62
CA GLY A 157 54.23 30.46 2.84
C GLY A 157 54.27 29.00 3.26
N TRP A 158 54.52 28.10 2.31
CA TRP A 158 54.71 26.68 2.61
C TRP A 158 55.91 26.55 3.56
N LEU A 159 55.62 26.18 4.81
CA LEU A 159 56.65 25.94 5.82
C LEU A 159 57.35 24.63 5.48
N THR A 160 58.47 24.73 4.78
CA THR A 160 59.33 23.58 4.53
C THR A 160 60.11 23.31 5.81
N VAL A 161 59.66 22.30 6.57
CA VAL A 161 60.35 21.87 7.78
C VAL A 161 61.63 21.14 7.36
N ASP A 162 62.78 21.74 7.65
CA ASP A 162 64.07 21.19 7.31
C ASP A 162 64.39 19.98 8.23
N PRO A 163 64.50 18.75 7.70
CA PRO A 163 64.61 17.54 8.53
C PRO A 163 65.87 17.51 9.39
N GLU A 164 66.94 18.18 8.96
CA GLU A 164 68.20 18.23 9.71
C GLU A 164 68.05 19.02 11.02
N ARG A 165 67.33 20.14 10.98
CA ARG A 165 67.01 20.95 12.17
C ARG A 165 66.13 20.21 13.17
N VAL A 166 65.22 19.37 12.68
CA VAL A 166 64.36 18.54 13.54
C VAL A 166 65.19 17.51 14.29
N ALA A 167 66.11 16.83 13.59
CA ALA A 167 66.99 15.84 14.20
C ALA A 167 67.92 16.45 15.27
N GLU A 168 68.47 17.65 15.03
CA GLU A 168 69.27 18.38 16.01
C GLU A 168 68.47 18.76 17.27
N LEU A 169 67.23 19.23 17.08
CA LEU A 169 66.32 19.58 18.18
C LEU A 169 65.97 18.36 19.04
N GLU A 170 65.67 17.22 18.42
CA GLU A 170 65.39 15.97 19.13
C GLU A 170 66.61 15.51 19.94
N ALA A 171 67.82 15.62 19.38
CA ALA A 171 69.05 15.30 20.08
C ALA A 171 69.28 16.21 21.30
N LEU A 172 68.98 17.51 21.19
CA LEU A 172 69.09 18.46 22.29
C LEU A 172 68.04 18.23 23.39
N VAL A 173 66.80 17.93 23.02
CA VAL A 173 65.73 17.61 23.98
C VAL A 173 66.08 16.35 24.77
N ARG A 174 66.60 15.32 24.09
CA ARG A 174 67.06 14.09 24.74
C ARG A 174 68.21 14.34 25.72
N LYS A 175 69.19 15.15 25.31
CA LYS A 175 70.31 15.55 26.17
C LYS A 175 69.88 16.40 27.37
N ALA A 176 68.80 17.18 27.24
CA ALA A 176 68.22 17.94 28.34
C ALA A 176 67.46 17.06 29.34
N GLN A 177 66.81 15.98 28.87
CA GLN A 177 66.14 15.00 29.74
C GLN A 177 67.13 14.11 30.51
N GLU A 178 68.35 13.95 30.02
CA GLU A 178 69.42 13.15 30.66
C GLU A 178 70.26 13.95 31.67
N ARG A 179 69.97 15.24 31.88
CA ARG A 179 70.65 16.08 32.88
C ARG A 179 69.81 16.13 34.17
N PRO A 180 70.12 15.32 35.19
CA PRO A 180 69.41 15.32 36.47
C PRO A 180 69.64 16.59 37.29
#